data_AF-A0A2N5FUM4-F1
#
_entry.id   AF-A0A2N5FUM4-F1
#
_cell.length_a   1.000
_cell.length_b   1.000
_cell.length_c   1.000
_cell.angle_alpha   90.00
_cell.angle_beta   90.00
_cell.angle_gamma   90.00
#
_symmetry.space_group_name_H-M   'P 1'
#
loop_
_entity.id
_entity.type
_entity.pdbx_description
1 polymer ?
#
loop_
_entity_poly.entity_id
_entity_poly.type
_entity_poly.pdbx_seq_one_letter_code
_entity_poly.pdbx_strand_id
1 'polypeptide(L)'
;MEEKEQRKKIRKQKKYNETHKLISGVDHKVCTDCDKWFPSNEEYFYNNNKNSIDGLKPQCKSCSIIRSRNRQLSNHEEYKEYLKAWVKENKEIYEHHKKVWELENPEHAKELRRSWRRNNKEKINNYNLYRRMHKSHEISNEEKKKCKEYFNYSCAYCNLTEKEHYLIHEQQLHMDHVDPNGANDLSNNVPACKTCNVKKRDRDVHDFYQLYDIKPSNQEIVSKWLSGDFLLCLDSK
;
A
#
# COMPACT_ATOMS: atom_id res chain seq x y z
N MET A 1 -45.61 -9.32 42.90
CA MET A 1 -44.54 -8.50 42.29
C MET A 1 -43.34 -8.36 43.21
N GLU A 2 -43.54 -8.04 44.50
CA GLU A 2 -42.46 -7.92 45.50
C GLU A 2 -41.63 -9.20 45.70
N GLU A 3 -42.28 -10.37 45.78
CA GLU A 3 -41.59 -11.65 45.96
C GLU A 3 -40.59 -11.96 44.82
N LYS A 4 -40.94 -11.58 43.58
CA LYS A 4 -40.08 -11.77 42.40
C LYS A 4 -38.84 -10.87 42.46
N GLU A 5 -38.99 -9.62 42.88
CA GLU A 5 -37.88 -8.69 43.08
C GLU A 5 -36.99 -9.10 44.26
N GLN A 6 -37.58 -9.60 45.35
CA GLN A 6 -36.84 -10.13 46.49
C GLN A 6 -36.00 -11.35 46.10
N ARG A 7 -36.58 -12.31 45.35
CA ARG A 7 -35.83 -13.46 44.79
C ARG A 7 -34.68 -13.02 43.89
N LYS A 8 -34.87 -11.95 43.09
CA LYS A 8 -33.82 -11.38 42.21
C LYS A 8 -32.67 -10.76 43.02
N LYS A 9 -32.99 -10.00 44.08
CA LYS A 9 -31.98 -9.44 45.00
C LYS A 9 -31.17 -10.53 45.68
N ILE A 10 -31.82 -11.58 46.19
CA ILE A 10 -31.16 -12.72 46.83
C ILE A 10 -30.19 -13.41 45.86
N ARG A 11 -30.63 -13.68 44.62
CA ARG A 11 -29.76 -14.27 43.59
C ARG A 11 -28.55 -13.40 43.25
N LYS A 12 -28.76 -12.08 43.13
CA LYS A 12 -27.68 -11.13 42.88
C LYS A 12 -26.68 -11.12 44.04
N GLN A 13 -27.16 -11.08 45.28
CA GLN A 13 -26.30 -11.09 46.47
C GLN A 13 -25.50 -12.38 46.57
N LYS A 14 -26.13 -13.53 46.34
CA LYS A 14 -25.44 -14.84 46.34
C LYS A 14 -24.29 -14.84 45.34
N LYS A 15 -24.55 -14.39 44.10
CA LYS A 15 -23.54 -14.34 43.04
C LYS A 15 -22.44 -13.32 43.32
N TYR A 16 -22.78 -12.19 43.95
CA TYR A 16 -21.79 -11.23 44.41
C TYR A 16 -20.84 -11.89 45.42
N ASN A 17 -21.37 -12.56 46.45
CA ASN A 17 -20.56 -13.25 47.47
C ASN A 17 -19.69 -14.40 46.92
N GLU A 18 -20.11 -15.03 45.81
CA GLU A 18 -19.31 -16.07 45.12
C GLU A 18 -18.13 -15.48 44.33
N THR A 19 -18.24 -14.23 43.89
CA THR A 19 -17.28 -13.60 42.97
C THR A 19 -16.49 -12.46 43.59
N HIS A 20 -16.89 -12.01 44.77
CA HIS A 20 -16.32 -10.87 45.49
C HIS A 20 -15.92 -11.23 46.92
N LYS A 21 -14.86 -10.58 47.42
CA LYS A 21 -14.47 -10.65 48.83
C LYS A 21 -13.72 -9.40 49.27
N LEU A 22 -13.82 -9.10 50.56
CA LEU A 22 -13.07 -8.00 51.16
C LEU A 22 -11.63 -8.46 51.49
N ILE A 23 -10.62 -7.78 50.96
CA ILE A 23 -9.21 -8.01 51.28
C ILE A 23 -8.64 -6.68 51.77
N SER A 24 -8.17 -6.63 53.01
CA SER A 24 -7.63 -5.42 53.63
C SER A 24 -8.56 -4.19 53.51
N GLY A 25 -9.87 -4.40 53.64
CA GLY A 25 -10.87 -3.34 53.53
C GLY A 25 -11.27 -2.94 52.10
N VAL A 26 -10.70 -3.56 51.08
CA VAL A 26 -11.00 -3.27 49.67
C VAL A 26 -11.79 -4.42 49.04
N ASP A 27 -12.86 -4.10 48.33
CA ASP A 27 -13.64 -5.08 47.57
C ASP A 27 -12.85 -5.62 46.37
N HIS A 28 -12.68 -6.94 46.33
CA HIS A 28 -11.95 -7.62 45.27
C HIS A 28 -12.87 -8.58 44.52
N LYS A 29 -12.72 -8.63 43.21
CA LYS A 29 -13.39 -9.56 42.30
C LYS A 29 -12.43 -10.59 41.75
N VAL A 30 -12.88 -11.84 41.61
CA VAL A 30 -12.11 -12.91 40.96
C VAL A 30 -12.21 -12.81 39.43
N CYS A 31 -11.06 -12.89 38.75
CA CYS A 31 -11.00 -13.05 37.30
C CYS A 31 -11.35 -14.48 36.90
N THR A 32 -12.32 -14.68 36.01
CA THR A 32 -12.73 -16.03 35.56
C THR A 32 -11.75 -16.73 34.62
N ASP A 33 -10.68 -16.04 34.19
CA ASP A 33 -9.70 -16.60 33.26
C ASP A 33 -8.41 -17.03 33.95
N CYS A 34 -7.98 -16.29 34.98
CA CYS A 34 -6.71 -16.54 35.66
C CYS A 34 -6.88 -16.81 37.16
N ASP A 35 -8.12 -16.85 37.65
CA ASP A 35 -8.50 -17.14 39.04
C ASP A 35 -7.85 -16.25 40.11
N LYS A 36 -7.28 -15.11 39.70
CA LYS A 36 -6.68 -14.12 40.60
C LYS A 36 -7.72 -13.09 41.05
N TRP A 37 -7.56 -12.62 42.28
CA TRP A 37 -8.40 -11.58 42.89
C TRP A 37 -7.80 -10.21 42.64
N PHE A 38 -8.60 -9.28 42.12
CA PHE A 38 -8.20 -7.90 41.85
C PHE A 38 -9.22 -6.92 42.44
N PRO A 39 -8.83 -5.69 42.78
CA PRO A 39 -9.78 -4.65 43.17
C PRO A 39 -10.94 -4.54 42.17
N SER A 40 -12.18 -4.51 42.66
CA SER A 40 -13.39 -4.48 41.85
C SER A 40 -13.63 -3.08 41.29
N ASN A 41 -12.76 -2.62 40.39
CA ASN A 41 -12.78 -1.29 39.82
C ASN A 41 -12.40 -1.29 38.33
N GLU A 42 -12.53 -0.11 37.71
CA GLU A 42 -12.24 0.08 36.29
C GLU A 42 -10.76 0.03 35.93
N GLU A 43 -9.84 -0.03 36.90
CA GLU A 43 -8.41 -0.21 36.62
C GLU A 43 -8.16 -1.65 36.14
N TYR A 44 -8.75 -2.62 36.85
CA TYR A 44 -8.50 -4.06 36.62
C TYR A 44 -9.56 -4.74 35.75
N PHE A 45 -10.77 -4.20 35.65
CA PHE A 45 -11.87 -4.77 34.86
C PHE A 45 -12.43 -3.77 33.85
N TYR A 46 -12.92 -4.26 32.71
CA TYR A 46 -13.67 -3.42 31.77
C TYR A 46 -15.13 -3.30 32.18
N ASN A 47 -15.75 -2.16 31.87
CA ASN A 47 -17.18 -1.96 32.09
C ASN A 47 -18.05 -2.88 31.23
N ASN A 48 -19.15 -3.30 31.83
CA ASN A 48 -20.20 -4.10 31.22
C ASN A 48 -21.53 -3.77 31.88
N ASN A 49 -22.18 -2.71 31.41
CA ASN A 49 -23.46 -2.24 31.95
C ASN A 49 -24.59 -3.28 31.87
N LYS A 50 -24.42 -4.34 31.06
CA LYS A 50 -25.34 -5.49 31.01
C LYS A 50 -25.14 -6.46 32.19
N ASN A 51 -24.01 -6.40 32.88
CA ASN A 51 -23.80 -7.16 34.10
C ASN A 51 -24.53 -6.47 35.24
N SER A 52 -25.66 -7.06 35.64
CA SER A 52 -26.52 -6.53 36.69
C SER A 52 -25.95 -6.70 38.10
N ILE A 53 -24.78 -7.32 38.28
CA ILE A 53 -24.16 -7.54 39.59
C ILE A 53 -23.40 -6.29 40.02
N ASP A 54 -22.32 -5.99 39.29
CA ASP A 54 -21.31 -4.97 39.60
C ASP A 54 -21.00 -4.04 38.41
N GLY A 55 -21.62 -4.27 37.25
CA GLY A 55 -21.33 -3.51 36.04
C GLY A 55 -19.96 -3.77 35.43
N LEU A 56 -19.23 -4.82 35.85
CA LEU A 56 -17.87 -5.13 35.38
C LEU A 56 -17.83 -6.44 34.60
N LYS A 57 -16.88 -6.59 33.67
CA LYS A 57 -16.59 -7.87 33.02
C LYS A 57 -16.08 -8.91 34.03
N PRO A 58 -16.35 -10.21 33.81
CA PRO A 58 -15.85 -11.27 34.70
C PRO A 58 -14.35 -11.54 34.51
N GLN A 59 -13.77 -11.17 33.37
CA GLN A 59 -12.33 -11.25 33.12
C GLN A 59 -11.64 -9.93 33.46
N CYS A 60 -10.42 -10.01 34.01
CA CYS A 60 -9.57 -8.83 34.14
C CYS A 60 -9.12 -8.32 32.77
N LYS A 61 -8.65 -7.06 32.74
CA LYS A 61 -8.18 -6.42 31.51
C LYS A 61 -7.02 -7.16 30.88
N SER A 62 -6.05 -7.63 31.66
CA SER A 62 -4.88 -8.33 31.11
C SER A 62 -5.27 -9.60 30.35
N CYS A 63 -6.14 -10.43 30.93
CA CYS A 63 -6.67 -11.61 30.25
C CYS A 63 -7.48 -11.25 29.00
N SER A 64 -8.30 -10.19 29.06
CA SER A 64 -9.05 -9.68 27.90
C SER A 64 -8.14 -9.21 26.76
N ILE A 65 -7.04 -8.52 27.09
CA ILE A 65 -6.01 -8.07 26.14
C ILE A 65 -5.31 -9.28 25.49
N ILE A 66 -4.88 -10.25 26.30
CA ILE A 66 -4.24 -11.48 25.80
C ILE A 66 -5.16 -12.22 24.84
N ARG A 67 -6.44 -12.39 25.20
CA ARG A 67 -7.43 -13.04 24.34
C ARG A 67 -7.64 -12.30 23.03
N SER A 68 -7.77 -10.98 23.08
CA SER A 68 -7.90 -10.15 21.88
C SER A 68 -6.69 -10.31 20.95
N ARG A 69 -5.48 -10.27 21.52
CA ARG A 69 -4.23 -10.49 20.78
C ARG A 69 -4.17 -11.90 20.18
N ASN A 70 -4.51 -12.94 20.92
CA ASN A 70 -4.50 -14.31 20.42
C ASN A 70 -5.48 -14.50 19.26
N ARG A 71 -6.68 -13.89 19.35
CA ARG A 71 -7.64 -13.88 18.25
C ARG A 71 -7.10 -13.15 17.00
N GLN A 72 -6.38 -12.05 17.19
CA GLN A 72 -5.73 -11.36 16.07
C GLN A 72 -4.61 -12.21 15.44
N LEU A 73 -3.84 -12.94 16.26
CA LEU A 73 -2.77 -13.81 15.79
C LEU A 73 -3.29 -15.07 15.09
N SER A 74 -4.35 -15.71 15.62
CA SER A 74 -4.93 -16.92 15.02
C SER A 74 -5.61 -16.62 13.69
N ASN A 75 -6.14 -15.42 13.52
CA ASN A 75 -6.83 -14.97 12.31
C ASN A 75 -6.01 -13.90 11.57
N HIS A 76 -4.68 -14.03 11.59
CA HIS A 76 -3.76 -13.00 11.10
C HIS A 76 -4.08 -12.53 9.68
N GLU A 77 -4.39 -13.45 8.76
CA GLU A 77 -4.68 -13.08 7.37
C GLU A 77 -6.05 -12.38 7.22
N GLU A 78 -7.09 -12.86 7.90
CA GLU A 78 -8.41 -12.19 7.91
C GLU A 78 -8.31 -10.79 8.51
N TYR A 79 -7.55 -10.65 9.60
CA TYR A 79 -7.33 -9.36 10.25
C TYR A 79 -6.56 -8.39 9.35
N LYS A 80 -5.57 -8.88 8.62
CA LYS A 80 -4.78 -8.11 7.66
C LYS A 80 -5.63 -7.64 6.48
N GLU A 81 -6.49 -8.50 5.93
CA GLU A 81 -7.42 -8.09 4.86
C GLU A 81 -8.50 -7.13 5.38
N TYR A 82 -9.01 -7.33 6.60
CA TYR A 82 -9.89 -6.36 7.25
C TYR A 82 -9.23 -4.98 7.39
N LEU A 83 -8.00 -4.91 7.90
CA LEU A 83 -7.26 -3.65 8.04
C LEU A 83 -7.04 -2.97 6.68
N LYS A 84 -6.71 -3.75 5.66
CA LYS A 84 -6.53 -3.25 4.29
C LYS A 84 -7.83 -2.67 3.72
N ALA A 85 -8.96 -3.33 3.94
CA ALA A 85 -10.29 -2.82 3.57
C ALA A 85 -10.61 -1.52 4.33
N TRP A 86 -10.40 -1.52 5.65
CA TRP A 86 -10.64 -0.35 6.49
C TRP A 86 -9.79 0.85 6.07
N VAL A 87 -8.49 0.66 5.80
CA VAL A 87 -7.59 1.72 5.31
C VAL A 87 -8.03 2.25 3.95
N LYS A 88 -8.53 1.38 3.06
CA LYS A 88 -9.02 1.78 1.75
C LYS A 88 -10.27 2.65 1.87
N GLU A 89 -11.23 2.26 2.72
CA GLU A 89 -12.47 2.99 2.97
C GLU A 89 -12.24 4.28 3.75
N ASN A 90 -11.27 4.30 4.66
CA ASN A 90 -10.97 5.40 5.59
C ASN A 90 -9.65 6.09 5.23
N LYS A 91 -9.33 6.16 3.93
CA LYS A 91 -8.02 6.62 3.43
C LYS A 91 -7.63 7.98 3.99
N GLU A 92 -8.53 8.95 3.97
CA GLU A 92 -8.27 10.32 4.43
C GLU A 92 -7.97 10.36 5.93
N ILE A 93 -8.75 9.64 6.73
CA ILE A 93 -8.57 9.52 8.18
C ILE A 93 -7.21 8.89 8.48
N TYR A 94 -6.88 7.78 7.79
CA TYR A 94 -5.61 7.09 7.95
C TYR A 94 -4.43 7.97 7.57
N GLU A 95 -4.48 8.67 6.43
CA GLU A 95 -3.43 9.58 5.98
C GLU A 95 -3.24 10.77 6.92
N HIS A 96 -4.34 11.35 7.42
CA HIS A 96 -4.31 12.42 8.41
C HIS A 96 -3.60 11.96 9.70
N HIS A 97 -4.05 10.86 10.31
CA HIS A 97 -3.44 10.34 11.53
C HIS A 97 -1.97 9.95 11.33
N LYS A 98 -1.64 9.33 10.19
CA LYS A 98 -0.26 9.02 9.85
C LYS A 98 0.61 10.28 9.79
N LYS A 99 0.12 11.34 9.14
CA LYS A 99 0.84 12.61 9.02
C LYS A 99 1.04 13.28 10.38
N VAL A 100 0.00 13.32 11.21
CA VAL A 100 0.08 13.84 12.59
C VAL A 100 1.12 13.06 13.38
N TRP A 101 1.06 11.73 13.36
CA TRP A 101 2.01 10.88 14.06
C TRP A 101 3.45 11.10 13.58
N GLU A 102 3.69 11.26 12.27
CA GLU A 102 5.03 11.54 11.72
C GLU A 102 5.56 12.92 12.14
N LEU A 103 4.70 13.93 12.27
CA LEU A 103 5.06 15.27 12.74
C LEU A 103 5.38 15.29 14.23
N GLU A 104 4.61 14.55 15.03
CA GLU A 104 4.82 14.42 16.48
C GLU A 104 6.00 13.51 16.82
N ASN A 105 6.35 12.55 15.94
CA ASN A 105 7.37 11.54 16.17
C ASN A 105 8.44 11.49 15.05
N PRO A 106 9.12 12.61 14.74
CA PRO A 106 9.97 12.73 13.55
C PRO A 106 11.18 11.78 13.59
N GLU A 107 11.84 11.65 14.74
CA GLU A 107 12.99 10.75 14.88
C GLU A 107 12.57 9.27 14.84
N HIS A 108 11.40 8.94 15.40
CA HIS A 108 10.88 7.57 15.29
C HIS A 108 10.54 7.22 13.85
N ALA A 109 9.86 8.12 13.13
CA ALA A 109 9.56 7.94 11.71
C ALA A 109 10.84 7.78 10.87
N LYS A 110 11.89 8.53 11.19
CA LYS A 110 13.21 8.44 10.55
C LYS A 110 13.88 7.10 10.83
N GLU A 111 13.85 6.62 12.05
CA GLU A 111 14.40 5.31 12.40
C GLU A 111 13.62 4.16 11.75
N LEU A 112 12.29 4.23 11.71
CA LEU A 112 11.48 3.26 10.95
C LEU A 112 11.86 3.23 9.48
N ARG A 113 12.05 4.39 8.83
CA ARG A 113 12.52 4.46 7.44
C ARG A 113 13.90 3.85 7.27
N ARG A 114 14.83 4.10 8.20
CA ARG A 114 16.18 3.52 8.19
C ARG A 114 16.15 2.00 8.36
N SER A 115 15.41 1.52 9.35
CA SER A 115 15.21 0.10 9.65
C SER A 115 14.58 -0.62 8.46
N TRP A 116 13.52 -0.05 7.86
CA TRP A 116 12.92 -0.60 6.66
C TRP A 116 13.92 -0.72 5.51
N ARG A 117 14.71 0.33 5.24
CA ARG A 117 15.75 0.28 4.19
C ARG A 117 16.82 -0.78 4.50
N ARG A 118 17.23 -0.93 5.76
CA ARG A 118 18.23 -1.91 6.20
C ARG A 118 17.72 -3.34 6.02
N ASN A 119 16.45 -3.58 6.34
CA ASN A 119 15.83 -4.91 6.28
C ASN A 119 15.31 -5.27 4.88
N ASN A 120 15.17 -4.28 3.99
CA ASN A 120 14.67 -4.46 2.62
C ASN A 120 15.74 -4.10 1.57
N LYS A 121 17.03 -4.32 1.89
CA LYS A 121 18.15 -4.01 0.98
C LYS A 121 18.02 -4.70 -0.37
N GLU A 122 17.66 -5.98 -0.38
CA GLU A 122 17.49 -6.75 -1.62
C GLU A 122 16.41 -6.13 -2.52
N LYS A 123 15.26 -5.76 -1.93
CA LYS A 123 14.18 -5.09 -2.66
C LYS A 123 14.63 -3.76 -3.28
N ILE A 124 15.44 -2.98 -2.55
CA ILE A 124 16.00 -1.72 -3.05
C ILE A 124 17.00 -1.98 -4.17
N ASN A 125 17.86 -3.00 -4.01
CA ASN A 125 18.85 -3.37 -5.01
C ASN A 125 18.18 -3.85 -6.31
N ASN A 126 17.16 -4.70 -6.20
CA ASN A 126 16.38 -5.18 -7.35
C ASN A 126 15.69 -4.02 -8.06
N TYR A 127 15.08 -3.10 -7.31
CA TYR A 127 14.50 -1.88 -7.87
C TYR A 127 15.56 -1.00 -8.57
N ASN A 128 16.75 -0.84 -7.99
CA ASN A 128 17.83 -0.06 -8.58
C ASN A 128 18.46 -0.76 -9.80
N LEU A 129 18.51 -2.09 -9.82
CA LEU A 129 18.95 -2.88 -10.96
C LEU A 129 17.95 -2.73 -12.11
N TYR A 130 16.66 -2.96 -11.84
CA TYR A 130 15.57 -2.70 -12.77
C TYR A 130 15.65 -1.26 -13.32
N ARG A 131 15.78 -0.27 -12.44
CA ARG A 131 15.94 1.13 -12.87
C ARG A 131 17.17 1.38 -13.74
N ARG A 132 18.30 0.72 -13.47
CA ARG A 132 19.48 0.86 -14.31
C ARG A 132 19.21 0.28 -15.69
N MET A 133 18.73 -0.97 -15.74
CA MET A 133 18.41 -1.66 -16.99
C MET A 133 17.40 -0.90 -17.86
N HIS A 134 16.37 -0.28 -17.27
CA HIS A 134 15.28 0.32 -18.04
C HIS A 134 15.30 1.87 -18.11
N LYS A 135 16.26 2.55 -17.46
CA LYS A 135 16.39 4.03 -17.54
C LYS A 135 17.75 4.51 -18.05
N SER A 136 18.75 3.64 -18.22
CA SER A 136 19.96 4.02 -18.94
C SER A 136 19.71 3.85 -20.43
N HIS A 137 19.83 4.94 -21.19
CA HIS A 137 19.87 4.87 -22.64
C HIS A 137 21.33 5.01 -23.08
N GLU A 138 21.79 4.11 -23.94
CA GLU A 138 23.07 4.22 -24.65
C GLU A 138 22.85 5.02 -25.95
N ILE A 139 22.15 6.16 -25.83
CA ILE A 139 21.71 7.00 -26.94
C ILE A 139 22.12 8.45 -26.65
N SER A 140 22.93 9.02 -27.53
CA SER A 140 23.34 10.43 -27.51
C SER A 140 22.15 11.37 -27.79
N ASN A 141 22.31 12.66 -27.46
CA ASN A 141 21.26 13.63 -27.75
C ASN A 141 21.03 13.81 -29.26
N GLU A 142 22.06 13.64 -30.08
CA GLU A 142 21.95 13.71 -31.54
C GLU A 142 21.16 12.52 -32.10
N GLU A 143 21.45 11.30 -31.63
CA GLU A 143 20.70 10.09 -31.99
C GLU A 143 19.22 10.20 -31.57
N LYS A 144 18.93 10.76 -30.38
CA LYS A 144 17.55 11.04 -29.95
C LYS A 144 16.85 12.01 -30.89
N LYS A 145 17.55 13.07 -31.32
CA LYS A 145 17.01 14.08 -32.23
C LYS A 145 16.67 13.46 -33.59
N LYS A 146 17.59 12.69 -34.17
CA LYS A 146 17.36 11.97 -35.44
C LYS A 146 16.23 10.96 -35.34
N CYS A 147 16.14 10.24 -34.22
CA CYS A 147 15.01 9.37 -33.95
C CYS A 147 13.69 10.17 -33.94
N LYS A 148 13.62 11.28 -33.20
CA LYS A 148 12.44 12.17 -33.23
C LYS A 148 12.13 12.69 -34.64
N GLU A 149 13.14 13.06 -35.43
CA GLU A 149 12.97 13.50 -36.82
C GLU A 149 12.35 12.41 -37.70
N TYR A 150 12.82 11.16 -37.60
CA TYR A 150 12.24 10.02 -38.32
C TYR A 150 10.75 9.84 -38.02
N PHE A 151 10.36 9.99 -36.75
CA PHE A 151 8.95 9.95 -36.32
C PHE A 151 8.21 11.28 -36.49
N ASN A 152 8.76 12.23 -37.26
CA ASN A 152 8.18 13.56 -37.48
C ASN A 152 7.79 14.27 -36.16
N TYR A 153 8.68 14.21 -35.18
CA TYR A 153 8.51 14.70 -33.82
C TYR A 153 7.18 14.27 -33.19
N SER A 154 6.72 13.05 -33.48
CA SER A 154 5.44 12.53 -33.01
C SER A 154 5.63 11.27 -32.17
N CYS A 155 4.70 11.04 -31.26
CA CYS A 155 4.65 9.82 -30.46
C CYS A 155 4.46 8.62 -31.40
N ALA A 156 5.36 7.65 -31.32
CA ALA A 156 5.29 6.39 -32.06
C ALA A 156 3.96 5.67 -31.88
N TYR A 157 3.32 5.86 -30.72
CA TYR A 157 2.07 5.22 -30.35
C TYR A 157 0.82 6.01 -30.74
N CYS A 158 0.56 7.16 -30.12
CA CYS A 158 -0.68 7.90 -30.35
C CYS A 158 -0.62 8.90 -31.51
N ASN A 159 0.53 9.02 -32.18
CA ASN A 159 0.78 9.98 -33.26
C ASN A 159 0.61 11.47 -32.91
N LEU A 160 0.44 11.81 -31.62
CA LEU A 160 0.46 13.21 -31.19
C LEU A 160 1.87 13.77 -31.37
N THR A 161 1.95 14.94 -31.98
CA THR A 161 3.19 15.70 -32.12
C THR A 161 3.72 16.13 -30.76
N GLU A 162 5.02 16.41 -30.67
CA GLU A 162 5.66 16.89 -29.45
C GLU A 162 5.04 18.21 -28.95
N LYS A 163 4.57 19.06 -29.88
CA LYS A 163 3.84 20.30 -29.54
C LYS A 163 2.50 20.00 -28.89
N GLU A 164 1.67 19.13 -29.49
CA GLU A 164 0.37 18.73 -28.92
C GLU A 164 0.55 18.06 -27.56
N HIS A 165 1.56 17.19 -27.44
CA HIS A 165 1.91 16.54 -26.19
C HIS A 165 2.32 17.54 -25.10
N TYR A 166 3.16 18.52 -25.44
CA TYR A 166 3.65 19.53 -24.50
C TYR A 166 2.50 20.34 -23.90
N LEU A 167 1.46 20.65 -24.69
CA LEU A 167 0.25 21.33 -24.20
C LEU A 167 -0.54 20.52 -23.17
N ILE A 168 -0.53 19.19 -23.25
CA ILE A 168 -1.31 18.30 -22.38
C ILE A 168 -0.52 17.90 -21.12
N HIS A 169 0.80 17.74 -21.26
CA HIS A 169 1.62 17.08 -20.26
C HIS A 169 2.79 17.91 -19.74
N GLU A 170 3.02 19.10 -20.32
CA GLU A 170 4.13 20.01 -19.98
C GLU A 170 5.51 19.32 -20.06
N GLN A 171 5.64 18.37 -20.98
CA GLN A 171 6.83 17.54 -21.15
C GLN A 171 7.08 17.26 -22.63
N GLN A 172 8.35 17.12 -23.01
CA GLN A 172 8.75 16.63 -24.34
C GLN A 172 8.45 15.13 -24.49
N LEU A 173 8.59 14.60 -25.71
CA LEU A 173 8.54 13.16 -25.93
C LEU A 173 9.74 12.49 -25.24
N HIS A 174 9.46 11.38 -24.56
CA HIS A 174 10.45 10.51 -23.91
C HIS A 174 10.91 9.44 -24.90
N MET A 175 12.04 8.78 -24.62
CA MET A 175 12.42 7.56 -25.33
C MET A 175 11.82 6.37 -24.59
N ASP A 176 11.02 5.56 -25.28
CA ASP A 176 10.45 4.33 -24.76
C ASP A 176 11.20 3.11 -25.30
N HIS A 177 11.52 2.17 -24.40
CA HIS A 177 11.99 0.85 -24.78
C HIS A 177 10.80 0.04 -25.30
N VAL A 178 10.82 -0.33 -26.58
CA VAL A 178 9.71 -1.10 -27.17
C VAL A 178 9.58 -2.45 -26.48
N ASP A 179 10.67 -3.21 -26.41
CA ASP A 179 10.81 -4.36 -25.52
C ASP A 179 11.48 -3.90 -24.21
N PRO A 180 10.83 -4.04 -23.04
CA PRO A 180 11.44 -3.73 -21.75
C PRO A 180 12.78 -4.45 -21.52
N ASN A 181 12.95 -5.66 -22.06
CA ASN A 181 14.17 -6.46 -21.91
C ASN A 181 15.13 -6.34 -23.11
N GLY A 182 14.81 -5.48 -24.08
CA GLY A 182 15.61 -5.26 -25.28
C GLY A 182 16.81 -4.34 -25.05
N ALA A 183 17.46 -3.92 -26.14
CA ALA A 183 18.64 -3.07 -26.09
C ALA A 183 18.36 -1.67 -25.51
N ASN A 184 19.41 -1.02 -25.01
CA ASN A 184 19.36 0.35 -24.49
C ASN A 184 19.70 1.43 -25.54
N ASP A 185 19.96 1.01 -26.78
CA ASP A 185 20.29 1.87 -27.92
C ASP A 185 19.06 2.12 -28.83
N LEU A 186 19.26 2.78 -29.97
CA LEU A 186 18.18 3.14 -30.90
C LEU A 186 17.41 1.93 -31.48
N SER A 187 18.02 0.73 -31.53
CA SER A 187 17.39 -0.47 -32.10
C SER A 187 16.12 -0.89 -31.35
N ASN A 188 15.96 -0.44 -30.11
CA ASN A 188 14.81 -0.75 -29.25
C ASN A 188 14.14 0.50 -28.66
N ASN A 189 14.55 1.71 -29.06
CA ASN A 189 14.02 2.95 -28.51
C ASN A 189 13.23 3.75 -29.53
N VAL A 190 12.02 4.18 -29.17
CA VAL A 190 11.14 5.03 -30.00
C VAL A 190 10.64 6.25 -29.21
N PRO A 191 10.27 7.36 -29.85
CA PRO A 191 9.73 8.52 -29.15
C PRO A 191 8.30 8.25 -28.68
N ALA A 192 8.01 8.48 -27.41
CA ALA A 192 6.71 8.22 -26.82
C ALA A 192 6.25 9.35 -25.88
N CYS A 193 4.94 9.62 -25.89
CA CYS A 193 4.33 10.51 -24.92
C CYS A 193 4.29 9.87 -23.52
N LYS A 194 4.15 10.71 -22.48
CA LYS A 194 4.03 10.27 -21.09
C LYS A 194 2.87 9.28 -20.91
N THR A 195 1.72 9.57 -21.52
CA THR A 195 0.52 8.76 -21.40
C THR A 195 0.69 7.38 -22.03
N CYS A 196 1.22 7.28 -23.25
CA CYS A 196 1.41 6.00 -23.92
C CYS A 196 2.52 5.19 -23.27
N ASN A 197 3.65 5.80 -22.91
CA ASN A 197 4.74 5.09 -22.22
C ASN A 197 4.22 4.45 -20.91
N VAL A 198 3.49 5.21 -20.08
CA VAL A 198 2.91 4.66 -18.84
C VAL A 198 1.86 3.56 -19.10
N LYS A 199 1.04 3.70 -20.15
CA LYS A 199 0.00 2.71 -20.48
C LYS A 199 0.57 1.43 -21.09
N LYS A 200 1.60 1.55 -21.93
CA LYS A 200 2.33 0.42 -22.53
C LYS A 200 3.10 -0.29 -21.44
N ARG A 201 3.98 0.42 -20.73
CA ARG A 201 4.82 -0.11 -19.66
C ARG A 201 5.57 -1.37 -20.13
N ASP A 202 5.17 -2.53 -19.66
CA ASP A 202 5.75 -3.85 -19.91
C ASP A 202 4.92 -4.71 -20.86
N ARG A 203 3.86 -4.14 -21.46
CA ARG A 203 3.06 -4.81 -22.49
C ARG A 203 3.87 -4.93 -23.77
N ASP A 204 3.64 -6.05 -24.45
CA ASP A 204 4.05 -6.21 -25.83
C ASP A 204 3.47 -5.09 -26.70
N VAL A 205 4.26 -4.62 -27.66
CA VAL A 205 3.90 -3.46 -28.49
C VAL A 205 2.74 -3.77 -29.42
N HIS A 206 2.63 -5.01 -29.91
CA HIS A 206 1.53 -5.43 -30.77
C HIS A 206 0.23 -5.50 -29.99
N ASP A 207 0.24 -6.11 -28.81
CA ASP A 207 -0.91 -6.12 -27.90
C ASP A 207 -1.37 -4.70 -27.52
N PHE A 208 -0.40 -3.80 -27.30
CA PHE A 208 -0.69 -2.41 -27.00
C PHE A 208 -1.38 -1.69 -28.17
N TYR A 209 -0.93 -1.90 -29.41
CA TYR A 209 -1.57 -1.32 -30.58
C TYR A 209 -3.00 -1.81 -30.77
N GLN A 210 -3.25 -3.11 -30.57
CA GLN A 210 -4.60 -3.69 -30.66
C GLN A 210 -5.53 -3.15 -29.58
N LEU A 211 -5.06 -3.04 -28.33
CA LEU A 211 -5.89 -2.62 -27.20
C LEU A 211 -6.36 -1.16 -27.29
N TYR A 212 -5.53 -0.29 -27.86
CA TYR A 212 -5.78 1.15 -27.92
C TYR A 212 -6.21 1.66 -29.29
N ASP A 213 -6.55 0.75 -30.21
CA ASP A 213 -7.02 1.05 -31.59
C ASP A 213 -6.13 2.09 -32.29
N ILE A 214 -4.82 1.90 -32.17
CA ILE A 214 -3.84 2.79 -32.77
C ILE A 214 -3.77 2.52 -34.28
N LYS A 215 -3.63 3.59 -35.07
CA LYS A 215 -3.59 3.51 -36.53
C LYS A 215 -2.53 2.51 -37.02
N PRO A 216 -2.84 1.62 -37.98
CA PRO A 216 -1.88 0.67 -38.55
C PRO A 216 -0.61 1.34 -39.12
N SER A 217 -0.72 2.57 -39.62
CA SER A 217 0.42 3.37 -40.10
C SER A 217 1.49 3.58 -39.03
N ASN A 218 1.09 3.74 -37.76
CA ASN A 218 2.01 3.94 -36.64
C ASN A 218 2.76 2.64 -36.32
N GLN A 219 2.05 1.53 -36.34
CA GLN A 219 2.64 0.20 -36.18
C GLN A 219 3.66 -0.06 -37.30
N GLU A 220 3.34 0.27 -38.55
CA GLU A 220 4.26 0.10 -39.68
C GLU A 220 5.55 0.92 -39.54
N ILE A 221 5.45 2.19 -39.13
CA ILE A 221 6.62 3.05 -38.89
C ILE A 221 7.50 2.45 -37.77
N VAL A 222 6.91 1.98 -36.67
CA VAL A 222 7.69 1.32 -35.60
C VAL A 222 8.30 0.01 -36.08
N SER A 223 7.58 -0.81 -36.85
CA SER A 223 8.14 -2.04 -37.40
C SER A 223 9.33 -1.78 -38.33
N LYS A 224 9.24 -0.77 -39.21
CA LYS A 224 10.37 -0.35 -40.07
C LYS A 224 11.56 0.10 -39.24
N TRP A 225 11.32 0.95 -38.25
CA TRP A 225 12.33 1.40 -37.29
C TRP A 225 13.07 0.22 -36.64
N LEU A 226 12.34 -0.69 -35.99
CA LEU A 226 12.92 -1.85 -35.30
C LEU A 226 13.58 -2.86 -36.23
N SER A 227 13.18 -2.90 -37.50
CA SER A 227 13.78 -3.81 -38.50
C SER A 227 15.12 -3.33 -39.04
N GLY A 228 15.51 -2.07 -38.83
CA GLY A 228 16.82 -1.56 -39.26
C GLY A 228 16.90 -0.09 -39.62
N ASP A 229 15.78 0.63 -39.79
CA ASP A 229 15.83 2.05 -40.20
C ASP A 229 16.56 2.95 -39.18
N PHE A 230 16.68 2.51 -37.92
CA PHE A 230 17.49 3.20 -36.92
C PHE A 230 18.97 3.35 -37.32
N LEU A 231 19.50 2.46 -38.17
CA LEU A 231 20.87 2.53 -38.67
C LEU A 231 21.12 3.80 -39.50
N LEU A 232 20.10 4.30 -40.20
CA LEU A 232 20.16 5.57 -40.93
C LEU A 232 20.50 6.76 -40.02
N CYS A 233 20.21 6.65 -38.72
CA CYS A 233 20.53 7.67 -37.73
C CYS A 233 21.97 7.56 -37.21
N LEU A 234 22.61 6.39 -37.34
CA LEU A 234 23.97 6.11 -36.87
C LEU A 234 25.04 6.45 -37.92
N ASP A 235 24.72 6.29 -39.21
CA ASP A 235 25.65 6.40 -40.35
C ASP A 235 26.09 7.83 -40.72
N SER A 236 25.96 8.80 -39.82
CA SER A 236 26.43 10.19 -40.05
C SER A 236 27.62 10.60 -39.18
N LYS A 237 28.45 9.63 -38.77
CA LYS A 237 29.73 9.91 -38.09
C LYS A 237 30.89 9.99 -39.07
#